data_AF-A0A534MGW6-F1
#
_entry.id   AF-A0A534MGW6-F1
#
_cell.length_a   1.000
_cell.length_b   1.000
_cell.length_c   1.000
_cell.angle_alpha   90.00
_cell.angle_beta   90.00
_cell.angle_gamma   90.00
#
_symmetry.space_group_name_H-M   'P 1'
#
loop_
_entity.id
_entity.type
_entity.pdbx_description
1 polymer ?
#
loop_
_entity_poly.entity_id
_entity_poly.type
_entity_poly.pdbx_seq_one_letter_code
_entity_poly.pdbx_strand_id
1 'polypeptide(L)'
;MEVPPGRVERISDGGEEAIRAILAELRAMKFNGLLKTSVFRGDTPSQGVLVLRGGDGVLAEHRSKVDIAGPTAVPEILKDASSERAQLEVRTYDYGHSAISIDQLQRTYPEAAVKGLGNADEVLSKVLIQEAAERDAYLRDLDARREQEQQLVDREEELYKRKWELEQEYQRSGVRQKELESLRAELQAVKEASGMIMRRLEERRTAEDVEIQSQRKVLTMESEKARAELEIQRRNLTERTAKAEDLERDFAARQASLADRETSIAAREESLERERRQMNDLYASLQAETEKISGAREVFDTRLADAERRERELILREQASGEGEGRLRQYDAAVSAREKTVGDREKAMESRSKDLERREAKIAAEGAALAKREEALDGQGTTLE
;
A
#
# COMPACT_ATOMS: atom_id res chain seq x y z
N MET A 1 0.59 -6.26 -12.32
CA MET A 1 0.32 -7.06 -13.51
C MET A 1 0.00 -6.14 -14.67
N GLU A 2 0.90 -6.10 -15.64
CA GLU A 2 0.60 -5.50 -16.95
C GLU A 2 -0.03 -6.57 -17.83
N VAL A 3 -1.36 -6.58 -17.90
CA VAL A 3 -2.07 -7.47 -18.82
C VAL A 3 -2.23 -6.82 -20.19
N PRO A 4 -2.10 -7.59 -21.28
CA PRO A 4 -2.38 -7.11 -22.62
C PRO A 4 -3.80 -6.54 -22.70
N PRO A 5 -3.99 -5.41 -23.40
CA PRO A 5 -5.24 -4.68 -23.36
C PRO A 5 -6.43 -5.41 -23.99
N GLY A 6 -6.27 -6.47 -24.78
CA GLY A 6 -7.38 -7.18 -25.42
C GLY A 6 -8.29 -6.29 -26.29
N ARG A 7 -9.42 -6.83 -26.76
CA ARG A 7 -10.45 -6.05 -27.48
C ARG A 7 -11.59 -5.69 -26.54
N VAL A 8 -11.97 -4.41 -26.46
CA VAL A 8 -13.13 -3.97 -25.68
C VAL A 8 -14.40 -4.63 -26.21
N GLU A 9 -15.12 -5.30 -25.32
CA GLU A 9 -16.42 -5.92 -25.61
C GLU A 9 -17.55 -5.09 -24.99
N ARG A 10 -17.36 -4.61 -23.76
CA ARG A 10 -18.38 -3.85 -23.03
C ARG A 10 -17.74 -2.86 -22.07
N ILE A 11 -18.35 -1.68 -21.97
CA ILE A 11 -18.12 -0.71 -20.90
C ILE A 11 -19.47 -0.47 -20.24
N SER A 12 -19.51 -0.51 -18.91
CA SER A 12 -20.71 -0.32 -18.11
C SER A 12 -20.35 0.46 -16.85
N ASP A 13 -21.33 1.14 -16.28
CA ASP A 13 -21.23 1.62 -14.91
C ASP A 13 -21.26 0.43 -13.95
N GLY A 14 -20.66 0.62 -12.78
CA GLY A 14 -20.65 -0.31 -11.67
C GLY A 14 -21.97 -0.29 -10.90
N GLY A 15 -22.01 -1.04 -9.81
CA GLY A 15 -23.22 -1.27 -9.02
C GLY A 15 -23.39 -2.75 -8.70
N GLU A 16 -23.99 -3.05 -7.53
CA GLU A 16 -24.16 -4.43 -7.05
C GLU A 16 -24.87 -5.34 -8.06
N GLU A 17 -25.98 -4.87 -8.65
CA GLU A 17 -26.72 -5.62 -9.67
C GLU A 17 -25.95 -5.72 -10.99
N ALA A 18 -25.24 -4.64 -11.37
CA ALA A 18 -24.48 -4.57 -12.61
C ALA A 18 -23.33 -5.58 -12.62
N ILE A 19 -22.51 -5.62 -11.57
CA ILE A 19 -21.41 -6.58 -11.47
C ILE A 19 -21.93 -8.01 -11.37
N ARG A 20 -23.04 -8.24 -10.63
CA ARG A 20 -23.67 -9.56 -10.51
C ARG A 20 -24.13 -10.08 -11.87
N ALA A 21 -24.81 -9.23 -12.65
CA ALA A 21 -25.25 -9.57 -14.00
C ALA A 21 -24.07 -9.86 -14.93
N ILE A 22 -23.04 -9.01 -14.93
CA ILE A 22 -21.84 -9.18 -15.76
C ILE A 22 -21.14 -10.50 -15.44
N LEU A 23 -20.87 -10.79 -14.16
CA LEU A 23 -20.18 -12.04 -13.79
C LEU A 23 -20.98 -13.29 -14.15
N ALA A 24 -22.31 -13.24 -14.00
CA ALA A 24 -23.18 -14.34 -14.42
C ALA A 24 -23.15 -14.55 -15.94
N GLU A 25 -23.17 -13.46 -16.71
CA GLU A 25 -23.11 -13.47 -18.17
C GLU A 25 -21.77 -14.03 -18.68
N LEU A 26 -20.65 -13.51 -18.16
CA LEU A 26 -19.29 -13.95 -18.52
C LEU A 26 -19.09 -15.44 -18.21
N ARG A 27 -19.68 -15.92 -17.10
CA ARG A 27 -19.67 -17.34 -16.76
C ARG A 27 -20.50 -18.19 -17.73
N ALA A 28 -21.70 -17.75 -18.07
CA ALA A 28 -22.58 -18.46 -19.00
C ALA A 28 -21.95 -18.57 -20.40
N MET A 29 -21.24 -17.53 -20.85
CA MET A 29 -20.56 -17.49 -22.13
C MET A 29 -19.21 -18.23 -22.17
N LYS A 30 -18.76 -18.76 -21.02
CA LYS A 30 -17.41 -19.32 -20.87
C LYS A 30 -16.32 -18.35 -21.33
N PHE A 31 -16.48 -17.09 -20.95
CA PHE A 31 -15.68 -15.98 -21.43
C PHE A 31 -14.17 -16.13 -21.16
N ASN A 32 -13.35 -15.74 -22.13
CA ASN A 32 -11.89 -15.65 -21.99
C ASN A 32 -11.43 -14.21 -22.24
N GLY A 33 -10.85 -13.58 -21.23
CA GLY A 33 -10.49 -12.17 -21.30
C GLY A 33 -10.21 -11.57 -19.94
N LEU A 34 -10.43 -10.27 -19.82
CA LEU A 34 -10.26 -9.52 -18.58
C LEU A 34 -11.49 -8.67 -18.27
N LEU A 35 -11.79 -8.55 -16.98
CA LEU A 35 -12.67 -7.55 -16.41
C LEU A 35 -11.79 -6.53 -15.67
N LYS A 36 -11.84 -5.28 -16.09
CA LYS A 36 -11.17 -4.17 -15.44
C LYS A 36 -12.20 -3.34 -14.68
N THR A 37 -11.85 -2.93 -13.46
CA THR A 37 -12.62 -2.00 -12.66
C THR A 37 -11.80 -0.74 -12.41
N SER A 38 -12.44 0.42 -12.41
CA SER A 38 -11.81 1.70 -12.13
C SER A 38 -12.75 2.58 -11.33
N VAL A 39 -12.32 3.02 -10.16
CA VAL A 39 -13.11 3.90 -9.27
C VAL A 39 -12.19 4.83 -8.49
N PHE A 40 -12.70 5.99 -8.07
CA PHE A 40 -11.99 6.87 -7.15
C PHE A 40 -12.49 6.65 -5.72
N ARG A 41 -11.59 6.21 -4.82
CA ARG A 41 -11.84 6.13 -3.37
C ARG A 41 -11.41 7.44 -2.73
N GLY A 42 -12.32 8.42 -2.70
CA GLY A 42 -11.96 9.81 -2.39
C GLY A 42 -11.02 10.36 -3.47
N ASP A 43 -9.80 10.75 -3.09
CA ASP A 43 -8.79 11.26 -4.02
C ASP A 43 -7.84 10.17 -4.57
N THR A 44 -7.97 8.92 -4.12
CA THR A 44 -7.09 7.83 -4.58
C THR A 44 -7.75 7.06 -5.73
N PRO A 45 -7.15 7.01 -6.93
CA PRO A 45 -7.62 6.11 -7.98
C PRO A 45 -7.38 4.66 -7.57
N SER A 46 -8.39 3.83 -7.81
CA SER A 46 -8.38 2.40 -7.53
C SER A 46 -8.70 1.64 -8.82
N GLN A 47 -7.87 0.66 -9.16
CA GLN A 47 -8.02 -0.15 -10.36
C GLN A 47 -7.93 -1.63 -10.04
N GLY A 48 -8.94 -2.38 -10.45
CA GLY A 48 -8.97 -3.84 -10.36
C GLY A 48 -8.80 -4.49 -11.72
N VAL A 49 -8.10 -5.61 -11.77
CA VAL A 49 -7.98 -6.45 -12.96
C VAL A 49 -8.28 -7.89 -12.55
N LEU A 50 -9.27 -8.48 -13.21
CA LEU A 50 -9.66 -9.87 -13.05
C LEU A 50 -9.60 -10.57 -14.41
N VAL A 51 -8.65 -11.49 -14.57
CA VAL A 51 -8.55 -12.30 -15.80
C VAL A 51 -9.44 -13.53 -15.64
N LEU A 52 -10.22 -13.81 -16.68
CA LEU A 52 -11.21 -14.88 -16.71
C LEU A 52 -10.83 -15.91 -17.77
N ARG A 53 -10.96 -17.19 -17.44
CA ARG A 53 -10.88 -18.31 -18.38
C ARG A 53 -12.09 -19.19 -18.22
N GLY A 54 -12.77 -19.48 -19.33
CA GLY A 54 -14.00 -20.26 -19.30
C GLY A 54 -15.07 -19.62 -18.41
N GLY A 55 -15.00 -18.29 -18.24
CA GLY A 55 -15.91 -17.51 -17.40
C GLY A 55 -15.62 -17.59 -15.89
N ASP A 56 -14.47 -18.12 -15.47
CA ASP A 56 -14.05 -18.16 -14.06
C ASP A 56 -12.70 -17.46 -13.85
N GLY A 57 -12.50 -16.88 -12.66
CA GLY A 57 -11.34 -16.03 -12.33
C GLY A 57 -10.05 -16.82 -12.15
N VAL A 58 -9.03 -16.46 -12.92
CA VAL A 58 -7.72 -17.14 -12.93
C VAL A 58 -6.57 -16.28 -12.45
N LEU A 59 -6.68 -14.95 -12.60
CA LEU A 59 -5.73 -13.98 -12.06
C LEU A 59 -6.50 -12.79 -11.51
N ALA A 60 -6.03 -12.22 -10.42
CA ALA A 60 -6.59 -11.01 -9.83
C ALA A 60 -5.48 -10.09 -9.32
N GLU A 61 -5.62 -8.80 -9.60
CA GLU A 61 -4.79 -7.75 -9.01
C GLU A 61 -5.65 -6.51 -8.75
N HIS A 62 -5.41 -5.88 -7.61
CA HIS A 62 -6.03 -4.63 -7.21
C HIS A 62 -4.94 -3.62 -6.88
N ARG A 63 -5.03 -2.44 -7.48
CA ARG A 63 -4.07 -1.35 -7.34
C ARG A 63 -4.78 -0.13 -6.79
N SER A 64 -4.38 0.31 -5.61
CA SER A 64 -4.92 1.51 -4.97
C SER A 64 -3.80 2.22 -4.19
N LYS A 65 -3.95 2.42 -2.88
CA LYS A 65 -2.84 2.84 -2.01
C LYS A 65 -1.83 1.71 -1.78
N VAL A 66 -2.32 0.48 -1.80
CA VAL A 66 -1.53 -0.74 -1.65
C VAL A 66 -1.88 -1.64 -2.82
N ASP A 67 -0.86 -2.19 -3.46
CA ASP A 67 -1.04 -3.17 -4.53
C ASP A 67 -1.20 -4.55 -3.91
N ILE A 68 -2.29 -5.22 -4.28
CA ILE A 68 -2.67 -6.54 -3.77
C ILE A 68 -2.87 -7.46 -4.96
N ALA A 69 -2.34 -8.67 -4.90
CA ALA A 69 -2.45 -9.67 -5.95
C ALA A 69 -3.00 -10.99 -5.41
N GLY A 70 -3.62 -11.77 -6.28
CA GLY A 70 -4.09 -13.11 -5.98
C GLY A 70 -5.44 -13.14 -5.27
N PRO A 71 -5.73 -14.15 -4.44
CA PRO A 71 -7.05 -14.36 -3.85
C PRO A 71 -7.55 -13.19 -2.99
N THR A 72 -6.64 -12.45 -2.36
CA THR A 72 -6.96 -11.28 -1.52
C THR A 72 -7.35 -10.05 -2.34
N ALA A 73 -6.99 -10.00 -3.64
CA ALA A 73 -7.40 -8.92 -4.52
C ALA A 73 -8.87 -9.04 -4.97
N VAL A 74 -9.40 -10.25 -5.05
CA VAL A 74 -10.78 -10.50 -5.53
C VAL A 74 -11.83 -9.74 -4.71
N PRO A 75 -11.83 -9.79 -3.36
CA PRO A 75 -12.75 -8.98 -2.55
C PRO A 75 -12.69 -7.48 -2.86
N GLU A 76 -11.49 -6.92 -3.00
CA GLU A 76 -11.31 -5.48 -3.25
C GLU A 76 -11.77 -5.07 -4.65
N ILE A 77 -11.56 -5.93 -5.66
CA ILE A 77 -12.06 -5.71 -7.02
C ILE A 77 -13.60 -5.73 -7.02
N LEU A 78 -14.22 -6.70 -6.34
CA LEU A 78 -15.67 -6.81 -6.26
C LEU A 78 -16.31 -5.66 -5.47
N LYS A 79 -15.65 -5.21 -4.39
CA LYS A 79 -16.02 -4.03 -3.61
C LYS A 79 -15.98 -2.75 -4.45
N ASP A 80 -14.94 -2.59 -5.27
CA ASP A 80 -14.89 -1.47 -6.20
C ASP A 80 -15.99 -1.59 -7.27
N ALA A 81 -16.22 -2.80 -7.79
CA ALA A 81 -17.20 -3.04 -8.82
C ALA A 81 -18.65 -2.80 -8.38
N SER A 82 -18.96 -3.03 -7.10
CA SER A 82 -20.30 -2.80 -6.54
C SER A 82 -20.63 -1.32 -6.34
N SER A 83 -19.64 -0.43 -6.43
CA SER A 83 -19.88 1.01 -6.39
C SER A 83 -20.51 1.51 -7.67
N GLU A 84 -21.59 2.29 -7.56
CA GLU A 84 -22.24 2.98 -8.70
C GLU A 84 -21.29 3.96 -9.42
N ARG A 85 -20.21 4.39 -8.74
CA ARG A 85 -19.21 5.30 -9.32
C ARG A 85 -18.10 4.58 -10.07
N ALA A 86 -18.08 3.25 -10.03
CA ALA A 86 -17.06 2.49 -10.73
C ALA A 86 -17.38 2.40 -12.22
N GLN A 87 -16.33 2.31 -13.02
CA GLN A 87 -16.42 1.94 -14.43
C GLN A 87 -15.94 0.50 -14.58
N LEU A 88 -16.77 -0.33 -15.18
CA LEU A 88 -16.50 -1.73 -15.50
C LEU A 88 -16.20 -1.86 -16.99
N GLU A 89 -15.07 -2.46 -17.32
CA GLU A 89 -14.65 -2.67 -18.70
C GLU A 89 -14.32 -4.15 -18.93
N VAL A 90 -15.07 -4.80 -19.81
CA VAL A 90 -14.86 -6.18 -20.22
C VAL A 90 -14.12 -6.19 -21.54
N ARG A 91 -13.01 -6.92 -21.60
CA ARG A 91 -12.20 -7.06 -22.81
C ARG A 91 -11.90 -8.51 -23.13
N THR A 92 -12.19 -8.91 -24.36
CA THR A 92 -12.02 -10.29 -24.84
C THR A 92 -10.62 -10.53 -25.38
N TYR A 93 -10.14 -11.76 -25.17
CA TYR A 93 -8.95 -12.31 -25.84
C TYR A 93 -9.32 -13.26 -26.99
N ASP A 94 -10.60 -13.60 -27.17
CA ASP A 94 -11.08 -14.51 -28.21
C ASP A 94 -11.47 -13.74 -29.49
N TYR A 95 -10.48 -13.20 -30.20
CA TYR A 95 -10.68 -12.59 -31.51
C TYR A 95 -9.63 -13.08 -32.51
N GLY A 96 -9.96 -13.09 -33.81
CA GLY A 96 -9.25 -13.86 -34.86
C GLY A 96 -7.76 -13.61 -35.09
N HIS A 97 -7.15 -12.61 -34.43
CA HIS A 97 -5.71 -12.31 -34.46
C HIS A 97 -5.08 -12.24 -33.06
N SER A 98 -5.78 -12.67 -32.02
CA SER A 98 -5.26 -12.64 -30.65
C SER A 98 -4.20 -13.72 -30.46
N ALA A 99 -2.98 -13.30 -30.14
CA ALA A 99 -1.90 -14.18 -29.69
C ALA A 99 -1.83 -14.27 -28.16
N ILE A 100 -2.84 -13.76 -27.44
CA ILE A 100 -2.80 -13.63 -25.98
C ILE A 100 -3.21 -14.96 -25.34
N SER A 101 -2.23 -15.66 -24.77
CA SER A 101 -2.46 -16.90 -24.02
C SER A 101 -2.64 -16.62 -22.53
N ILE A 102 -3.83 -16.94 -22.01
CA ILE A 102 -4.11 -16.86 -20.56
C ILE A 102 -3.21 -17.83 -19.77
N ASP A 103 -2.86 -18.99 -20.35
CA ASP A 103 -1.90 -19.93 -19.73
C ASP A 103 -0.53 -19.30 -19.56
N GLN A 104 -0.09 -18.52 -20.54
CA GLN A 104 1.18 -17.79 -20.44
C GLN A 104 1.08 -16.69 -19.38
N LEU A 105 -0.02 -15.93 -19.35
CA LEU A 105 -0.23 -14.90 -18.32
C LEU A 105 -0.17 -15.47 -16.90
N GLN A 106 -0.82 -16.62 -16.65
CA GLN A 106 -0.76 -17.27 -15.33
C GLN A 106 0.65 -17.72 -14.94
N ARG A 107 1.47 -18.14 -15.92
CA ARG A 107 2.87 -18.50 -15.67
C ARG A 107 3.75 -17.28 -15.42
N THR A 108 3.46 -16.16 -16.07
CA THR A 108 4.18 -14.90 -15.90
C THR A 108 3.87 -14.23 -14.57
N TYR A 109 2.63 -14.36 -14.07
CA TYR A 109 2.17 -13.72 -12.83
C TYR A 109 1.64 -14.76 -11.82
N PRO A 110 2.49 -15.65 -11.29
CA PRO A 110 2.07 -16.68 -10.34
C PRO A 110 1.52 -16.12 -9.03
N GLU A 111 1.98 -14.94 -8.60
CA GLU A 111 1.52 -14.23 -7.40
C GLU A 111 0.09 -13.71 -7.52
N ALA A 112 -0.38 -13.44 -8.75
CA ALA A 112 -1.73 -12.98 -9.02
C ALA A 112 -2.73 -14.14 -9.19
N ALA A 113 -2.28 -15.39 -9.12
CA ALA A 113 -3.09 -16.55 -9.46
C ALA A 113 -4.24 -16.81 -8.48
N VAL A 114 -5.42 -17.12 -9.04
CA VAL A 114 -6.64 -17.46 -8.29
C VAL A 114 -7.14 -18.82 -8.75
N LYS A 115 -7.72 -19.60 -7.84
CA LYS A 115 -8.25 -20.96 -8.11
C LYS A 115 -9.67 -20.96 -8.72
N GLY A 116 -10.15 -19.84 -9.23
CA GLY A 116 -11.56 -19.60 -9.52
C GLY A 116 -12.22 -18.67 -8.52
N LEU A 117 -13.22 -17.92 -8.98
CA LEU A 117 -14.16 -17.18 -8.13
C LEU A 117 -15.16 -18.12 -7.45
N GLY A 118 -15.35 -19.34 -8.00
CA GLY A 118 -16.35 -20.27 -7.50
C GLY A 118 -17.75 -19.71 -7.72
N ASN A 119 -18.58 -19.63 -6.68
CA ASN A 119 -19.86 -18.92 -6.77
C ASN A 119 -19.64 -17.41 -6.56
N ALA A 120 -19.42 -16.68 -7.65
CA ALA A 120 -19.18 -15.23 -7.62
C ALA A 120 -20.25 -14.44 -6.86
N ASP A 121 -21.49 -14.93 -6.88
CA ASP A 121 -22.64 -14.34 -6.19
C ASP A 121 -22.50 -14.40 -4.66
N GLU A 122 -22.07 -15.56 -4.14
CA GLU A 122 -21.80 -15.76 -2.71
C GLU A 122 -20.58 -14.95 -2.27
N VAL A 123 -19.55 -14.88 -3.10
CA VAL A 123 -18.34 -14.08 -2.79
C VAL A 123 -18.70 -12.60 -2.71
N LEU A 124 -19.41 -12.07 -3.71
CA LEU A 124 -19.88 -10.69 -3.71
C LEU A 124 -20.76 -10.40 -2.49
N SER A 125 -21.71 -11.29 -2.18
CA SER A 125 -22.60 -11.10 -1.03
C SER A 125 -21.84 -11.07 0.31
N LYS A 126 -20.80 -11.91 0.48
CA LYS A 126 -19.93 -11.87 1.66
C LYS A 126 -19.15 -10.57 1.77
N VAL A 127 -18.63 -10.07 0.65
CA VAL A 127 -17.88 -8.79 0.59
C VAL A 127 -18.79 -7.63 1.00
N LEU A 128 -20.01 -7.57 0.47
CA LEU A 128 -20.99 -6.53 0.81
C LEU A 128 -21.39 -6.55 2.29
N ILE A 129 -21.59 -7.75 2.87
CA ILE A 129 -21.89 -7.89 4.31
C ILE A 129 -20.72 -7.42 5.16
N GLN A 130 -19.48 -7.77 4.79
CA GLN A 130 -18.29 -7.32 5.50
C GLN A 130 -18.13 -5.80 5.43
N GLU A 131 -18.33 -5.21 4.26
CA GLU A 131 -18.26 -3.76 4.08
C GLU A 131 -19.34 -3.01 4.87
N ALA A 132 -20.58 -3.51 4.88
CA ALA A 132 -21.64 -2.95 5.69
C ALA A 132 -21.30 -3.01 7.20
N ALA A 133 -20.76 -4.13 7.67
CA ALA A 133 -20.34 -4.30 9.06
C ALA A 133 -19.17 -3.38 9.44
N GLU A 134 -18.17 -3.22 8.55
CA GLU A 134 -17.06 -2.29 8.75
C GLU A 134 -17.54 -0.83 8.80
N ARG A 135 -18.45 -0.46 7.90
CA ARG A 135 -19.04 0.88 7.87
C ARG A 135 -19.85 1.18 9.12
N ASP A 136 -20.67 0.23 9.57
CA ASP A 136 -21.44 0.37 10.80
C ASP A 136 -20.53 0.48 12.04
N ALA A 137 -19.46 -0.31 12.09
CA ALA A 137 -18.47 -0.23 13.17
C ALA A 137 -17.77 1.14 13.18
N TYR A 138 -17.38 1.64 12.02
CA TYR A 138 -16.77 2.97 11.89
C TYR A 138 -17.72 4.09 12.34
N LEU A 139 -18.99 4.04 11.93
CA LEU A 139 -19.98 5.03 12.34
C LEU A 139 -20.19 5.01 13.87
N ARG A 140 -20.25 3.83 14.48
CA ARG A 140 -20.34 3.70 15.95
C ARG A 140 -19.11 4.27 16.67
N ASP A 141 -17.90 4.03 16.17
CA ASP A 141 -16.68 4.62 16.76
C ASP A 141 -16.71 6.15 16.66
N LEU A 142 -17.16 6.69 15.52
CA LEU A 142 -17.28 8.12 15.30
C LEU A 142 -18.31 8.75 16.24
N ASP A 143 -19.46 8.13 16.42
CA ASP A 143 -20.49 8.59 17.36
C ASP A 143 -20.01 8.48 18.82
N ALA A 144 -19.30 7.41 19.19
CA ALA A 144 -18.70 7.28 20.52
C ALA A 144 -17.66 8.39 20.80
N ARG A 145 -16.86 8.78 19.80
CA ARG A 145 -15.93 9.91 19.93
C ARG A 145 -16.67 11.23 20.12
N ARG A 146 -17.74 11.47 19.37
CA ARG A 146 -18.59 12.67 19.54
C ARG A 146 -19.20 12.73 20.93
N GLU A 147 -19.69 11.61 21.45
CA GLU A 147 -20.22 11.54 22.82
C GLU A 147 -19.13 11.84 23.87
N GLN A 148 -17.91 11.33 23.68
CA GLN A 148 -16.78 11.65 24.56
C GLN A 148 -16.41 13.14 24.51
N GLU A 149 -16.34 13.73 23.32
CA GLU A 149 -16.10 15.17 23.15
C GLU A 149 -17.18 15.99 23.86
N GLN A 150 -18.44 15.62 23.69
CA GLN A 150 -19.56 16.31 24.34
C GLN A 150 -19.49 16.20 25.87
N GLN A 151 -19.15 15.03 26.42
CA GLN A 151 -18.92 14.88 27.87
C GLN A 151 -17.77 15.73 28.40
N LEU A 152 -16.71 15.95 27.60
CA LEU A 152 -15.61 16.85 27.98
C LEU A 152 -16.07 18.30 28.02
N VAL A 153 -16.84 18.73 27.01
CA VAL A 153 -17.44 20.09 26.98
C VAL A 153 -18.36 20.31 28.18
N ASP A 154 -19.25 19.35 28.48
CA ASP A 154 -20.15 19.46 29.63
C ASP A 154 -19.36 19.58 30.96
N ARG A 155 -18.29 18.80 31.12
CA ARG A 155 -17.40 18.89 32.29
C ARG A 155 -16.67 20.24 32.36
N GLU A 156 -16.20 20.77 31.23
CA GLU A 156 -15.59 22.10 31.18
C GLU A 156 -16.59 23.17 31.62
N GLU A 157 -17.83 23.13 31.14
CA GLU A 157 -18.89 24.05 31.56
C GLU A 157 -19.18 23.97 33.08
N GLU A 158 -19.22 22.75 33.64
CA GLU A 158 -19.36 22.55 35.09
C GLU A 158 -18.19 23.15 35.88
N LEU A 159 -16.96 22.97 35.39
CA LEU A 159 -15.77 23.56 36.00
C LEU A 159 -15.81 25.08 35.94
N TYR A 160 -16.28 25.67 34.83
CA TYR A 160 -16.47 27.12 34.73
C TYR A 160 -17.51 27.64 35.72
N LYS A 161 -18.67 26.97 35.86
CA LYS A 161 -19.69 27.34 36.85
C LYS A 161 -19.13 27.28 38.27
N ARG A 162 -18.43 26.20 38.60
CA ARG A 162 -17.84 26.01 39.93
C ARG A 162 -16.74 27.02 40.23
N LYS A 163 -15.91 27.36 39.24
CA LYS A 163 -14.90 28.43 39.38
C LYS A 163 -15.57 29.77 39.68
N TRP A 164 -16.64 30.11 38.96
CA TRP A 164 -17.38 31.34 39.18
C TRP A 164 -18.02 31.40 40.57
N GLU A 165 -18.60 30.31 41.05
CA GLU A 165 -19.14 30.21 42.41
C GLU A 165 -18.05 30.42 43.48
N LEU A 166 -16.89 29.77 43.31
CA LEU A 166 -15.75 29.94 44.22
C LEU A 166 -15.23 31.38 44.23
N GLU A 167 -15.17 32.05 43.08
CA GLU A 167 -14.81 33.47 43.00
C GLU A 167 -15.82 34.34 43.76
N GLN A 168 -17.12 34.08 43.62
CA GLN A 168 -18.16 34.80 44.35
C GLN A 168 -18.06 34.57 45.87
N GLU A 169 -17.83 33.33 46.30
CA GLU A 169 -17.62 33.00 47.71
C GLU A 169 -16.37 33.67 48.27
N TYR A 170 -15.27 33.72 47.51
CA TYR A 170 -14.04 34.40 47.88
C TYR A 170 -14.29 35.91 48.09
N GLN A 171 -15.02 36.56 47.19
CA GLN A 171 -15.39 37.97 47.35
C GLN A 171 -16.27 38.20 48.60
N ARG A 172 -17.27 37.34 48.82
CA ARG A 172 -18.12 37.40 50.02
C ARG A 172 -17.34 37.18 51.31
N SER A 173 -16.38 36.25 51.30
CA SER A 173 -15.48 36.00 52.43
C SER A 173 -14.61 37.22 52.72
N GLY A 174 -14.09 37.88 51.69
CA GLY A 174 -13.33 39.13 51.84
C GLY A 174 -14.14 40.26 52.49
N VAL A 175 -15.43 40.39 52.14
CA VAL A 175 -16.34 41.35 52.79
C VAL A 175 -16.56 40.99 54.27
N ARG A 176 -16.91 39.72 54.56
CA ARG A 176 -17.10 39.24 55.94
C ARG A 176 -15.85 39.43 56.81
N GLN A 177 -14.66 39.26 56.23
CA GLN A 177 -13.40 39.46 56.95
C GLN A 177 -13.20 40.93 57.35
N LYS A 178 -13.49 41.87 56.44
CA LYS A 178 -13.47 43.31 56.75
C LYS A 178 -14.49 43.69 57.81
N GLU A 179 -15.69 43.12 57.77
CA GLU A 179 -16.72 43.32 58.81
C GLU A 179 -16.25 42.82 60.18
N LEU A 180 -15.64 41.62 60.24
CA LEU A 180 -15.07 41.09 61.48
C LEU A 180 -13.92 41.95 62.03
N GLU A 181 -13.09 42.52 61.16
CA GLU A 181 -12.04 43.45 61.55
C GLU A 181 -12.62 44.76 62.12
N SER A 182 -13.68 45.31 61.51
CA SER A 182 -14.40 46.48 62.03
C SER A 182 -15.01 46.22 63.41
N LEU A 183 -15.72 45.08 63.56
CA LEU A 183 -16.33 44.70 64.85
C LEU A 183 -15.29 44.48 65.94
N ARG A 184 -14.11 43.95 65.60
CA ARG A 184 -12.99 43.82 66.55
C ARG A 184 -12.47 45.19 67.00
N ALA A 185 -12.35 46.15 66.09
CA ALA A 185 -11.93 47.51 66.41
C ALA A 185 -12.97 48.21 67.31
N GLU A 186 -14.27 48.06 67.02
CA GLU A 186 -15.35 48.59 67.85
C GLU A 186 -15.36 47.97 69.26
N LEU A 187 -15.21 46.66 69.37
CA LEU A 187 -15.11 45.98 70.67
C LEU A 187 -13.89 46.46 71.47
N GLN A 188 -12.76 46.71 70.82
CA GLN A 188 -11.58 47.25 71.47
C GLN A 188 -11.83 48.68 71.99
N ALA A 189 -12.49 49.53 71.20
CA ALA A 189 -12.87 50.87 71.63
C ALA A 189 -13.86 50.85 72.81
N VAL A 190 -14.85 49.94 72.79
CA VAL A 190 -15.77 49.74 73.92
C VAL A 190 -15.03 49.25 75.16
N LYS A 191 -14.08 48.33 75.00
CA LYS A 191 -13.24 47.84 76.10
C LYS A 191 -12.41 48.96 76.72
N GLU A 192 -11.83 49.84 75.91
CA GLU A 192 -11.08 51.01 76.38
C GLU A 192 -11.99 52.03 77.08
N ALA A 193 -13.19 52.29 76.55
CA ALA A 193 -14.19 53.16 77.17
C ALA A 193 -14.71 52.58 78.50
N SER A 194 -15.01 51.29 78.54
CA SER A 194 -15.39 50.57 79.76
C SER A 194 -14.25 50.57 80.78
N GLY A 195 -12.99 50.43 80.34
CA GLY A 195 -11.82 50.55 81.21
C GLY A 195 -11.65 51.94 81.80
N MET A 196 -11.98 53.01 81.06
CA MET A 196 -12.01 54.37 81.60
C MET A 196 -13.16 54.60 82.59
N ILE A 197 -14.32 53.99 82.37
CA ILE A 197 -15.46 54.05 83.28
C ILE A 197 -15.17 53.26 84.56
N MET A 198 -14.55 52.09 84.44
CA MET A 198 -14.12 51.30 85.60
C MET A 198 -13.03 52.02 86.41
N ARG A 199 -12.04 52.67 85.76
CA ARG A 199 -11.09 53.54 86.48
C ARG A 199 -11.77 54.72 87.20
N ARG A 200 -12.85 55.29 86.64
CA ARG A 200 -13.67 56.33 87.30
C ARG A 200 -14.58 55.80 88.40
N LEU A 201 -14.93 54.51 88.36
CA LEU A 201 -15.73 53.83 89.39
C LEU A 201 -14.87 53.27 90.52
N GLU A 202 -13.64 52.84 90.24
CA GLU A 202 -12.62 52.44 91.22
C GLU A 202 -12.14 53.62 92.09
N GLU A 203 -12.24 54.87 91.60
CA GLU A 203 -12.06 56.08 92.41
C GLU A 203 -13.23 56.38 93.37
N ARG A 204 -14.35 55.65 93.27
CA ARG A 204 -15.51 55.80 94.15
C ARG A 204 -16.16 54.46 94.48
N ARG A 205 -15.51 53.68 95.33
CA ARG A 205 -16.14 53.04 96.51
C ARG A 205 -15.19 52.05 97.17
N THR A 206 -15.06 52.21 98.48
CA THR A 206 -14.83 51.11 99.41
C THR A 206 -16.14 50.89 100.18
N ALA A 207 -16.67 49.67 100.12
CA ALA A 207 -17.63 49.14 101.10
C ALA A 207 -17.69 47.62 100.93
N GLU A 208 -16.71 46.97 101.54
CA GLU A 208 -16.59 45.52 101.69
C GLU A 208 -17.82 44.93 102.40
N ASP A 209 -18.32 43.82 101.84
CA ASP A 209 -19.06 42.70 102.47
C ASP A 209 -20.33 42.23 101.75
N VAL A 210 -20.83 42.97 100.75
CA VAL A 210 -21.69 42.40 99.67
C VAL A 210 -20.86 42.03 98.43
N GLU A 211 -19.70 42.68 98.28
CA GLU A 211 -18.73 42.42 97.23
C GLU A 211 -18.14 41.02 97.28
N ILE A 212 -17.87 40.46 98.46
CA ILE A 212 -17.20 39.15 98.53
C ILE A 212 -18.11 38.01 98.03
N GLN A 213 -19.43 38.09 98.25
CA GLN A 213 -20.38 37.10 97.74
C GLN A 213 -20.71 37.31 96.26
N SER A 214 -20.82 38.56 95.79
CA SER A 214 -21.02 38.85 94.37
C SER A 214 -19.76 38.55 93.55
N GLN A 215 -18.56 38.89 94.06
CA GLN A 215 -17.26 38.52 93.49
C GLN A 215 -17.11 37.01 93.44
N ARG A 216 -17.48 36.25 94.48
CA ARG A 216 -17.47 34.77 94.39
C ARG A 216 -18.37 34.26 93.28
N LYS A 217 -19.60 34.79 93.15
CA LYS A 217 -20.53 34.35 92.10
C LYS A 217 -20.06 34.76 90.70
N VAL A 218 -19.52 35.96 90.56
CA VAL A 218 -18.90 36.46 89.32
C VAL A 218 -17.68 35.62 88.97
N LEU A 219 -16.80 35.33 89.91
CA LEU A 219 -15.65 34.45 89.72
C LEU A 219 -16.07 33.02 89.33
N THR A 220 -17.16 32.48 89.89
CA THR A 220 -17.67 31.18 89.44
C THR A 220 -18.18 31.25 88.00
N MET A 221 -18.97 32.27 87.64
CA MET A 221 -19.48 32.45 86.28
C MET A 221 -18.34 32.72 85.28
N GLU A 222 -17.34 33.49 85.65
CA GLU A 222 -16.13 33.74 84.85
C GLU A 222 -15.31 32.47 84.69
N SER A 223 -15.19 31.65 85.74
CA SER A 223 -14.51 30.36 85.65
C SER A 223 -15.24 29.37 84.76
N GLU A 224 -16.58 29.35 84.79
CA GLU A 224 -17.42 28.53 83.91
C GLU A 224 -17.36 29.02 82.47
N LYS A 225 -17.38 30.34 82.25
CA LYS A 225 -17.21 30.96 80.94
C LYS A 225 -15.83 30.67 80.37
N ALA A 226 -14.77 30.81 81.16
CA ALA A 226 -13.40 30.47 80.76
C ALA A 226 -13.26 28.98 80.44
N ARG A 227 -13.92 28.09 81.19
CA ARG A 227 -13.96 26.65 80.88
C ARG A 227 -14.69 26.39 79.56
N ALA A 228 -15.83 27.02 79.32
CA ALA A 228 -16.58 26.88 78.07
C ALA A 228 -15.78 27.42 76.87
N GLU A 229 -15.10 28.56 77.02
CA GLU A 229 -14.22 29.12 75.99
C GLU A 229 -13.03 28.19 75.70
N LEU A 230 -12.39 27.63 76.73
CA LEU A 230 -11.32 26.63 76.57
C LEU A 230 -11.82 25.35 75.90
N GLU A 231 -13.04 24.91 76.20
CA GLU A 231 -13.63 23.73 75.55
C GLU A 231 -13.91 23.99 74.06
N ILE A 232 -14.43 25.17 73.72
CA ILE A 232 -14.61 25.60 72.32
C ILE A 232 -13.25 25.68 71.60
N GLN A 233 -12.23 26.26 72.23
CA GLN A 233 -10.88 26.31 71.65
C GLN A 233 -10.29 24.91 71.44
N ARG A 234 -10.48 23.99 72.39
CA ARG A 234 -10.06 22.59 72.24
C ARG A 234 -10.76 21.92 71.06
N ARG A 235 -12.08 22.06 70.94
CA ARG A 235 -12.85 21.52 69.79
C ARG A 235 -12.36 22.09 68.47
N ASN A 236 -12.14 23.41 68.40
CA ASN A 236 -11.61 24.07 67.20
C ASN A 236 -10.20 23.58 66.85
N LEU A 237 -9.34 23.35 67.84
CA LEU A 237 -8.01 22.79 67.61
C LEU A 237 -8.11 21.36 67.09
N THR A 238 -8.96 20.51 67.68
CA THR A 238 -9.14 19.13 67.20
C THR A 238 -9.71 19.06 65.78
N GLU A 239 -10.61 19.98 65.42
CA GLU A 239 -11.12 20.08 64.04
C GLU A 239 -10.03 20.53 63.07
N ARG A 240 -9.16 21.46 63.48
CA ARG A 240 -8.03 21.92 62.66
C ARG A 240 -6.99 20.82 62.47
N THR A 241 -6.68 20.04 63.51
CA THR A 241 -5.74 18.92 63.38
C THR A 241 -6.31 17.83 62.48
N ALA A 242 -7.60 17.49 62.63
CA ALA A 242 -8.25 16.52 61.74
C ALA A 242 -8.23 16.99 60.27
N LYS A 243 -8.53 18.26 60.01
CA LYS A 243 -8.44 18.84 58.66
C LYS A 243 -7.01 18.84 58.10
N ALA A 244 -6.00 19.07 58.94
CA ALA A 244 -4.61 19.01 58.51
C ALA A 244 -4.20 17.58 58.14
N GLU A 245 -4.58 16.58 58.94
CA GLU A 245 -4.34 15.16 58.63
C GLU A 245 -5.03 14.73 57.33
N ASP A 246 -6.26 15.16 57.08
CA ASP A 246 -6.96 14.85 55.83
C ASP A 246 -6.26 15.46 54.62
N LEU A 247 -5.80 16.71 54.72
CA LEU A 247 -5.02 17.35 53.65
C LEU A 247 -3.66 16.67 53.42
N GLU A 248 -3.00 16.20 54.48
CA GLU A 248 -1.75 15.42 54.36
C GLU A 248 -1.99 14.09 53.64
N ARG A 249 -3.09 13.38 53.96
CA ARG A 249 -3.49 12.15 53.26
C ARG A 249 -3.79 12.41 51.78
N ASP A 250 -4.55 13.46 51.48
CA ASP A 250 -4.86 13.86 50.10
C ASP A 250 -3.60 14.23 49.32
N PHE A 251 -2.66 14.94 49.96
CA PHE A 251 -1.40 15.30 49.34
C PHE A 251 -0.53 14.08 49.06
N ALA A 252 -0.43 13.14 50.02
CA ALA A 252 0.29 11.89 49.83
C ALA A 252 -0.32 11.04 48.69
N ALA A 253 -1.64 10.97 48.61
CA ALA A 253 -2.34 10.27 47.53
C ALA A 253 -2.06 10.92 46.16
N ARG A 254 -2.06 12.25 46.09
CA ARG A 254 -1.71 12.98 44.86
C ARG A 254 -0.26 12.77 44.46
N GLN A 255 0.67 12.77 45.41
CA GLN A 255 2.09 12.49 45.14
C GLN A 255 2.29 11.08 44.59
N ALA A 256 1.65 10.07 45.19
CA ALA A 256 1.70 8.69 44.68
C ALA A 256 1.16 8.61 43.24
N SER A 257 0.02 9.25 42.96
CA SER A 257 -0.54 9.29 41.60
C SER A 257 0.37 10.00 40.59
N LEU A 258 1.12 11.03 41.01
CA LEU A 258 2.08 11.70 40.13
C LEU A 258 3.29 10.81 39.85
N ALA A 259 3.82 10.13 40.86
CA ALA A 259 4.92 9.18 40.67
C ALA A 259 4.52 8.03 39.72
N ASP A 260 3.30 7.49 39.84
CA ASP A 260 2.78 6.48 38.91
C ASP A 260 2.65 7.01 37.48
N ARG A 261 2.27 8.28 37.32
CA ARG A 261 2.22 8.91 35.99
C ARG A 261 3.61 9.12 35.42
N GLU A 262 4.57 9.57 36.21
CA GLU A 262 5.97 9.77 35.78
C GLU A 262 6.59 8.45 35.32
N THR A 263 6.40 7.37 36.07
CA THR A 263 6.88 6.03 35.68
C THR A 263 6.21 5.53 34.41
N SER A 264 4.89 5.75 34.26
CA SER A 264 4.18 5.39 33.02
C SER A 264 4.65 6.22 31.81
N ILE A 265 4.99 7.50 31.99
CA ILE A 265 5.51 8.35 30.93
C ILE A 265 6.90 7.87 30.52
N ALA A 266 7.79 7.62 31.48
CA ALA A 266 9.13 7.12 31.22
C ALA A 266 9.11 5.78 30.46
N ALA A 267 8.21 4.85 30.82
CA ALA A 267 8.04 3.59 30.10
C ALA A 267 7.55 3.79 28.66
N ARG A 268 6.67 4.77 28.41
CA ARG A 268 6.21 5.11 27.06
C ARG A 268 7.31 5.76 26.24
N GLU A 269 8.10 6.65 26.83
CA GLU A 269 9.26 7.27 26.16
C GLU A 269 10.27 6.20 25.73
N GLU A 270 10.58 5.24 26.60
CA GLU A 270 11.48 4.13 26.26
C GLU A 270 10.91 3.27 25.11
N SER A 271 9.60 2.99 25.11
CA SER A 271 8.95 2.26 24.01
C SER A 271 9.06 3.02 22.69
N LEU A 272 8.79 4.33 22.69
CA LEU A 272 8.88 5.18 21.51
C LEU A 272 10.32 5.29 21.00
N GLU A 273 11.32 5.31 21.87
CA GLU A 273 12.73 5.26 21.47
C GLU A 273 13.08 3.94 20.78
N ARG A 274 12.59 2.81 21.30
CA ARG A 274 12.80 1.50 20.65
C ARG A 274 12.13 1.45 19.27
N GLU A 275 10.90 1.94 19.15
CA GLU A 275 10.19 2.03 17.87
C GLU A 275 10.93 2.92 16.87
N ARG A 276 11.44 4.08 17.31
CA ARG A 276 12.26 4.96 16.46
C ARG A 276 13.53 4.28 15.97
N ARG A 277 14.22 3.51 16.83
CA ARG A 277 15.41 2.75 16.42
C ARG A 277 15.06 1.68 15.39
N GLN A 278 14.01 0.90 15.63
CA GLN A 278 13.53 -0.10 14.67
C GLN A 278 13.15 0.51 13.32
N MET A 279 12.45 1.65 13.34
CA MET A 279 12.09 2.38 12.13
C MET A 279 13.33 2.86 11.37
N ASN A 280 14.34 3.40 12.07
CA ASN A 280 15.60 3.82 11.44
C ASN A 280 16.34 2.64 10.82
N ASP A 281 16.38 1.49 11.50
CA ASP A 281 17.00 0.26 10.98
C ASP A 281 16.26 -0.25 9.73
N LEU A 282 14.93 -0.17 9.72
CA LEU A 282 14.11 -0.50 8.54
C LEU A 282 14.39 0.45 7.37
N TYR A 283 14.51 1.76 7.60
CA TYR A 283 14.87 2.71 6.55
C TYR A 283 16.27 2.45 6.00
N ALA A 284 17.25 2.17 6.86
CA ALA A 284 18.60 1.82 6.42
C ALA A 284 18.61 0.53 5.58
N SER A 285 17.85 -0.49 6.00
CA SER A 285 17.71 -1.73 5.24
C SER A 285 17.00 -1.50 3.89
N LEU A 286 15.94 -0.69 3.88
CA LEU A 286 15.22 -0.36 2.65
C LEU A 286 16.14 0.39 1.68
N GLN A 287 16.92 1.36 2.17
CA GLN A 287 17.88 2.08 1.35
C GLN A 287 18.92 1.12 0.74
N ALA A 288 19.49 0.22 1.54
CA ALA A 288 20.45 -0.78 1.04
C ALA A 288 19.83 -1.70 -0.02
N GLU A 289 18.57 -2.12 0.14
CA GLU A 289 17.87 -2.90 -0.88
C GLU A 289 17.58 -2.08 -2.14
N THR A 290 17.23 -0.79 -2.02
CA THR A 290 17.06 0.06 -3.20
C THR A 290 18.35 0.24 -4.00
N GLU A 291 19.50 0.38 -3.32
CA GLU A 291 20.82 0.46 -3.94
C GLU A 291 21.22 -0.86 -4.62
N LYS A 292 20.87 -2.01 -4.03
CA LYS A 292 21.06 -3.32 -4.67
C LYS A 292 20.19 -3.46 -5.92
N ILE A 293 18.93 -3.03 -5.86
CA ILE A 293 18.01 -3.09 -7.01
C ILE A 293 18.51 -2.17 -8.13
N SER A 294 18.96 -0.96 -7.82
CA SER A 294 19.53 -0.06 -8.85
C SER A 294 20.79 -0.66 -9.48
N GLY A 295 21.71 -1.20 -8.67
CA GLY A 295 22.90 -1.87 -9.19
C GLY A 295 22.56 -3.11 -10.04
N ALA A 296 21.57 -3.90 -9.65
CA ALA A 296 21.10 -5.03 -10.44
C ALA A 296 20.51 -4.58 -11.79
N ARG A 297 19.73 -3.50 -11.81
CA ARG A 297 19.17 -2.93 -13.05
C ARG A 297 20.26 -2.49 -14.01
N GLU A 298 21.28 -1.78 -13.54
CA GLU A 298 22.42 -1.39 -14.39
C GLU A 298 23.13 -2.60 -15.01
N VAL A 299 23.30 -3.68 -14.24
CA VAL A 299 23.86 -4.95 -14.76
C VAL A 299 22.94 -5.61 -15.79
N PHE A 300 21.62 -5.52 -15.63
CA PHE A 300 20.68 -6.03 -16.62
C PHE A 300 20.70 -5.19 -17.90
N ASP A 301 20.72 -3.86 -17.80
CA ASP A 301 20.75 -2.96 -18.95
C ASP A 301 22.03 -3.14 -19.78
N THR A 302 23.19 -3.30 -19.12
CA THR A 302 24.45 -3.62 -19.79
C THR A 302 24.41 -4.96 -20.52
N ARG A 303 23.85 -6.00 -19.90
CA ARG A 303 23.67 -7.32 -20.54
C ARG A 303 22.70 -7.26 -21.72
N LEU A 304 21.65 -6.44 -21.63
CA LEU A 304 20.68 -6.25 -22.72
C LEU A 304 21.36 -5.56 -23.90
N ALA A 305 22.10 -4.48 -23.66
CA ALA A 305 22.85 -3.78 -24.71
C ALA A 305 23.87 -4.70 -25.40
N ASP A 306 24.58 -5.54 -24.64
CA ASP A 306 25.50 -6.54 -25.19
C ASP A 306 24.77 -7.61 -26.03
N ALA A 307 23.59 -8.06 -25.58
CA ALA A 307 22.77 -9.03 -26.31
C ALA A 307 22.27 -8.44 -27.64
N GLU A 308 21.76 -7.21 -27.63
CA GLU A 308 21.35 -6.50 -28.84
C GLU A 308 22.51 -6.32 -29.82
N ARG A 309 23.72 -6.01 -29.32
CA ARG A 309 24.91 -5.90 -30.16
C ARG A 309 25.23 -7.24 -30.84
N ARG A 310 25.21 -8.35 -30.09
CA ARG A 310 25.45 -9.69 -30.65
C ARG A 310 24.38 -10.08 -31.66
N GLU A 311 23.12 -9.74 -31.42
CA GLU A 311 22.03 -9.99 -32.36
C GLU A 311 22.26 -9.25 -33.68
N ARG A 312 22.61 -7.96 -33.63
CA ARG A 312 22.96 -7.19 -34.83
C ARG A 312 24.14 -7.81 -35.59
N GLU A 313 25.18 -8.24 -34.87
CA GLU A 313 26.33 -8.93 -35.47
C GLU A 313 25.93 -10.27 -36.12
N LEU A 314 25.02 -11.03 -35.52
CA LEU A 314 24.50 -12.28 -36.09
C LEU A 314 23.68 -12.03 -37.36
N ILE A 315 22.79 -11.03 -37.36
CA ILE A 315 22.01 -10.65 -38.55
C ILE A 315 22.94 -10.29 -39.71
N LEU A 316 23.98 -9.50 -39.46
CA LEU A 316 24.96 -9.14 -40.50
C LEU A 316 25.71 -10.37 -41.03
N ARG A 317 26.07 -11.32 -40.16
CA ARG A 317 26.71 -12.57 -40.58
C ARG A 317 25.76 -13.46 -41.40
N GLU A 318 24.50 -13.54 -41.01
CA GLU A 318 23.48 -14.29 -41.74
C GLU A 318 23.25 -13.72 -43.14
N GLN A 319 23.16 -12.39 -43.27
CA GLN A 319 23.08 -11.71 -44.56
C GLN A 319 24.30 -12.01 -45.44
N ALA A 320 25.51 -11.87 -44.90
CA ALA A 320 26.74 -12.18 -45.64
C ALA A 320 26.83 -13.66 -46.05
N SER A 321 26.36 -14.58 -45.20
CA SER A 321 26.27 -16.01 -45.51
C SER A 321 25.27 -16.26 -46.64
N GLY A 322 24.08 -15.66 -46.57
CA GLY A 322 23.06 -15.76 -47.61
C GLY A 322 23.53 -15.24 -48.98
N GLU A 323 24.26 -14.12 -49.00
CA GLU A 323 24.91 -13.62 -50.22
C GLU A 323 25.99 -14.58 -50.76
N GLY A 324 26.75 -15.20 -49.87
CA GLY A 324 27.71 -16.25 -50.22
C GLY A 324 27.04 -17.47 -50.85
N GLU A 325 25.99 -17.99 -50.22
CA GLU A 325 25.19 -19.10 -50.76
C GLU A 325 24.56 -18.75 -52.11
N GLY A 326 24.02 -17.54 -52.25
CA GLY A 326 23.46 -17.05 -53.51
C GLY A 326 24.50 -17.06 -54.64
N ARG A 327 25.72 -16.58 -54.36
CA ARG A 327 26.84 -16.63 -55.32
C ARG A 327 27.23 -18.06 -55.67
N LEU A 328 27.31 -18.96 -54.69
CA LEU A 328 27.61 -20.37 -54.93
C LEU A 328 26.57 -21.03 -55.84
N ARG A 329 25.27 -20.81 -55.60
CA ARG A 329 24.20 -21.32 -56.47
C ARG A 329 24.32 -20.81 -57.90
N GLN A 330 24.71 -19.55 -58.09
CA GLN A 330 24.95 -19.00 -59.43
C GLN A 330 26.17 -19.65 -60.11
N TYR A 331 27.25 -19.88 -59.36
CA TYR A 331 28.42 -20.60 -59.87
C TYR A 331 28.07 -22.05 -60.24
N ASP A 332 27.35 -22.77 -59.40
CA ASP A 332 26.91 -24.14 -59.67
C ASP A 332 26.04 -24.21 -60.94
N ALA A 333 25.10 -23.27 -61.10
CA ALA A 333 24.29 -23.18 -62.31
C ALA A 333 25.13 -22.90 -63.56
N ALA A 334 26.12 -22.01 -63.46
CA ALA A 334 27.03 -21.70 -64.57
C ALA A 334 27.95 -22.87 -64.92
N VAL A 335 28.45 -23.60 -63.92
CA VAL A 335 29.26 -24.82 -64.10
C VAL A 335 28.41 -25.91 -64.76
N SER A 336 27.21 -26.19 -64.26
CA SER A 336 26.31 -27.17 -64.86
C SER A 336 25.95 -26.83 -66.32
N ALA A 337 25.74 -25.55 -66.63
CA ALA A 337 25.55 -25.11 -68.01
C ALA A 337 26.78 -25.37 -68.89
N ARG A 338 28.00 -25.08 -68.39
CA ARG A 338 29.24 -25.39 -69.09
C ARG A 338 29.42 -26.88 -69.31
N GLU A 339 29.17 -27.70 -68.30
CA GLU A 339 29.23 -29.17 -68.40
C GLU A 339 28.32 -29.69 -69.50
N LYS A 340 27.07 -29.19 -69.58
CA LYS A 340 26.16 -29.52 -70.70
C LYS A 340 26.75 -29.16 -72.05
N THR A 341 27.29 -27.95 -72.20
CA THR A 341 27.89 -27.52 -73.48
C THR A 341 29.13 -28.34 -73.86
N VAL A 342 29.92 -28.77 -72.88
CA VAL A 342 31.07 -29.65 -73.10
C VAL A 342 30.60 -31.02 -73.54
N GLY A 343 29.62 -31.61 -72.84
CA GLY A 343 29.02 -32.89 -73.23
C GLY A 343 28.41 -32.88 -74.63
N ASP A 344 27.77 -31.78 -75.03
CA ASP A 344 27.24 -31.63 -76.40
C ASP A 344 28.37 -31.53 -77.44
N ARG A 345 29.47 -30.83 -77.12
CA ARG A 345 30.66 -30.78 -77.97
C ARG A 345 31.34 -32.14 -78.09
N GLU A 346 31.46 -32.89 -77.01
CA GLU A 346 32.01 -34.25 -77.01
C GLU A 346 31.20 -35.16 -77.92
N LYS A 347 29.86 -35.16 -77.81
CA LYS A 347 28.97 -35.91 -78.72
C LYS A 347 29.15 -35.51 -80.19
N ALA A 348 29.26 -34.20 -80.46
CA ALA A 348 29.49 -33.69 -81.80
C ALA A 348 30.87 -34.13 -82.34
N MET A 349 31.92 -34.09 -81.53
CA MET A 349 33.25 -34.58 -81.90
C MET A 349 33.25 -36.09 -82.15
N GLU A 350 32.56 -36.87 -81.33
CA GLU A 350 32.39 -38.31 -81.53
C GLU A 350 31.69 -38.62 -82.87
N SER A 351 30.63 -37.88 -83.20
CA SER A 351 29.95 -38.04 -84.50
C SER A 351 30.85 -37.68 -85.69
N ARG A 352 31.70 -36.65 -85.55
CA ARG A 352 32.67 -36.26 -86.58
C ARG A 352 33.76 -37.31 -86.73
N SER A 353 34.26 -37.88 -85.63
CA SER A 353 35.22 -38.99 -85.64
C SER A 353 34.66 -40.17 -86.42
N LYS A 354 33.43 -40.59 -86.12
CA LYS A 354 32.75 -41.68 -86.84
C LYS A 354 32.55 -41.38 -88.33
N ASP A 355 32.26 -40.12 -88.71
CA ASP A 355 32.16 -39.73 -90.12
C ASP A 355 33.52 -39.78 -90.82
N LEU A 356 34.59 -39.32 -90.15
CA LEU A 356 35.95 -39.40 -90.67
C LEU A 356 36.41 -40.85 -90.85
N GLU A 357 36.19 -41.73 -89.87
CA GLU A 357 36.48 -43.17 -89.98
C GLU A 357 35.76 -43.80 -91.19
N ARG A 358 34.50 -43.43 -91.43
CA ARG A 358 33.75 -43.90 -92.62
C ARG A 358 34.36 -43.39 -93.92
N ARG A 359 34.78 -42.12 -93.97
CA ARG A 359 35.45 -41.54 -95.15
C ARG A 359 36.82 -42.18 -95.39
N GLU A 360 37.60 -42.39 -94.34
CA GLU A 360 38.89 -43.10 -94.41
C GLU A 360 38.69 -44.52 -94.93
N ALA A 361 37.72 -45.26 -94.41
CA ALA A 361 37.38 -46.60 -94.92
C ALA A 361 36.95 -46.57 -96.40
N LYS A 362 36.18 -45.55 -96.81
CA LYS A 362 35.77 -45.37 -98.22
C LYS A 362 36.97 -45.06 -99.12
N ILE A 363 37.84 -44.15 -98.72
CA ILE A 363 39.07 -43.81 -99.46
C ILE A 363 39.98 -45.03 -99.55
N ALA A 364 40.14 -45.80 -98.46
CA ALA A 364 40.91 -47.04 -98.47
C ALA A 364 40.33 -48.08 -99.43
N ALA A 365 39.00 -48.21 -99.49
CA ALA A 365 38.32 -49.09 -100.44
C ALA A 365 38.48 -48.61 -101.90
N GLU A 366 38.37 -47.31 -102.16
CA GLU A 366 38.62 -46.70 -103.47
C GLU A 366 40.09 -46.87 -103.88
N GLY A 367 41.03 -46.67 -102.96
CA GLY A 367 42.47 -46.92 -103.17
C GLY A 367 42.76 -48.38 -103.49
N ALA A 368 42.16 -49.32 -102.76
CA ALA A 368 42.26 -50.75 -103.07
C ALA A 368 41.64 -51.11 -104.43
N ALA A 369 40.55 -50.46 -104.82
CA ALA A 369 39.93 -50.64 -106.14
C ALA A 369 40.77 -50.04 -107.27
N LEU A 370 41.42 -48.90 -107.03
CA LEU A 370 42.39 -48.30 -107.96
C LEU A 370 43.63 -49.17 -108.11
N ALA A 371 44.20 -49.68 -107.02
CA ALA A 371 45.33 -50.61 -107.06
C ALA A 371 44.98 -51.88 -107.86
N LYS A 372 43.78 -52.46 -107.66
CA LYS A 372 43.29 -53.57 -108.50
C LYS A 372 43.12 -53.20 -109.98
N ARG A 373 42.76 -51.95 -110.27
CA ARG A 373 42.68 -51.44 -111.65
C ARG A 373 44.05 -51.23 -112.26
N GLU A 374 45.02 -50.74 -111.50
CA GLU A 374 46.42 -50.63 -111.91
C GLU A 374 47.02 -52.01 -112.17
N GLU A 375 46.83 -52.99 -111.28
CA GLU A 375 47.24 -54.39 -111.51
C GLU A 375 46.59 -54.99 -112.78
N ALA A 376 45.33 -54.67 -113.05
CA ALA A 376 44.64 -55.11 -114.26
C ALA A 376 45.15 -54.42 -115.53
N LEU A 377 45.61 -53.16 -115.44
CA LEU A 377 46.19 -52.40 -116.55
C LEU A 377 47.66 -52.80 -116.80
N ASP A 378 48.45 -53.07 -115.76
CA ASP A 378 49.80 -53.63 -115.88
C ASP A 378 49.75 -55.08 -116.42
N GLY A 379 48.71 -55.84 -116.07
CA GLY A 379 48.39 -57.13 -116.70
C GLY A 379 47.98 -57.03 -118.18
N GLN A 380 47.49 -55.86 -118.64
CA GLN A 380 47.25 -55.58 -120.07
C GLN A 380 48.48 -55.01 -120.79
N GLY A 381 49.43 -54.43 -120.05
CA GLY A 381 50.71 -53.94 -120.56
C GLY A 381 51.75 -55.02 -120.88
N THR A 382 51.49 -56.29 -120.57
CA THR A 382 52.37 -57.42 -120.90
C THR A 382 51.93 -58.21 -122.14
N THR A 383 51.00 -57.67 -122.94
CA THR A 383 50.54 -58.29 -124.20
C THR A 383 50.58 -57.39 -125.43
N LEU A 384 51.46 -56.38 -125.47
CA LEU A 384 51.83 -55.73 -126.74
C LEU A 384 53.32 -55.36 -126.74
N GLU A 385 54.08 -56.22 -127.43
CA GLU A 385 55.41 -56.07 -128.05
C GLU A 385 56.63 -55.69 -127.19
#